data_AF-A0A2N8TJD8-F1
#
_entry.id   AF-A0A2N8TJD8-F1
#
_cell.length_a   1.000
_cell.length_b   1.000
_cell.length_c   1.000
_cell.angle_alpha   90.00
_cell.angle_beta   90.00
_cell.angle_gamma   90.00
#
_symmetry.space_group_name_H-M   'P 1'
#
loop_
_entity.id
_entity.type
_entity.pdbx_description
1 polymer ?
#
loop_
_entity_poly.entity_id
_entity_poly.type
_entity_poly.pdbx_seq_one_letter_code
_entity_poly.pdbx_strand_id
1 'polypeptide(L)'
;MAIEHNGIAGPYFEYDGLPAQHVVDKDLPLIHPYGPVAPGRYVTPGGGRLTIRPAEMRAHVRITLDHLGCPAQLTDDKNAAFKRLALAAEGCCVQAGCRHGAAYSGGMLRIFEVRNGSIALAAFVRAALAVELGDFGPTDRLLQETEAQAGPVRRDGEGDQASGG
;
A
#
# COMPACT_ATOMS: atom_id res chain seq x y z
N MET A 1 -44.27 4.69 -10.57
CA MET A 1 -43.91 6.05 -10.11
C MET A 1 -42.72 5.94 -9.20
N ALA A 2 -41.67 6.70 -9.51
CA ALA A 2 -40.40 6.72 -8.80
C ALA A 2 -40.55 7.31 -7.40
N ILE A 3 -39.76 6.81 -6.45
CA ILE A 3 -39.09 7.66 -5.46
C ILE A 3 -37.67 7.11 -5.29
N GLU A 4 -36.72 7.75 -5.96
CA GLU A 4 -35.30 7.63 -5.65
C GLU A 4 -35.09 8.03 -4.19
N HIS A 5 -34.47 7.15 -3.40
CA HIS A 5 -33.90 7.52 -2.11
C HIS A 5 -32.38 7.54 -2.26
N ASN A 6 -31.88 8.71 -2.65
CA ASN A 6 -30.49 9.09 -2.40
C ASN A 6 -30.35 9.36 -0.88
N GLY A 7 -29.70 8.45 -0.16
CA GLY A 7 -29.54 8.56 1.30
C GLY A 7 -28.61 7.50 1.89
N ILE A 8 -27.30 7.67 1.70
CA ILE A 8 -26.21 7.40 2.67
C ILE A 8 -26.36 6.10 3.51
N ALA A 9 -26.02 4.94 2.92
CA ALA A 9 -25.36 3.79 3.57
C ALA A 9 -25.39 2.57 2.62
N GLY A 10 -24.28 2.30 1.92
CA GLY A 10 -24.08 1.06 1.16
C GLY A 10 -23.83 -0.17 2.06
N PRO A 11 -23.53 -1.36 1.51
CA PRO A 11 -23.51 -2.68 2.17
C PRO A 11 -22.29 -2.90 3.11
N TYR A 12 -22.01 -1.90 3.94
CA TYR A 12 -20.88 -1.82 4.84
C TYR A 12 -21.35 -2.09 6.28
N PHE A 13 -20.63 -2.93 7.01
CA PHE A 13 -20.94 -3.26 8.42
C PHE A 13 -19.81 -2.78 9.33
N GLU A 14 -20.16 -2.06 10.39
CA GLU A 14 -19.22 -1.63 11.43
C GLU A 14 -18.66 -2.84 12.19
N TYR A 15 -17.34 -2.90 12.33
CA TYR A 15 -16.65 -3.77 13.30
C TYR A 15 -16.19 -2.89 14.45
N ASP A 16 -16.12 -3.42 15.67
CA ASP A 16 -15.72 -2.68 16.89
C ASP A 16 -14.46 -1.82 16.65
N GLY A 17 -14.65 -0.51 16.48
CA GLY A 17 -13.59 0.46 16.27
C GLY A 17 -12.93 0.47 14.87
N LEU A 18 -13.46 -0.25 13.88
CA LEU A 18 -12.95 -0.32 12.50
C LEU A 18 -13.96 0.24 11.48
N PRO A 19 -13.50 0.80 10.34
CA PRO A 19 -14.37 1.29 9.28
C PRO A 19 -15.25 0.17 8.75
N ALA A 20 -16.44 0.55 8.29
CA ALA A 20 -17.41 -0.40 7.82
C ALA A 20 -16.89 -1.17 6.58
N GLN A 21 -16.82 -2.50 6.66
CA GLN A 21 -16.31 -3.36 5.58
C GLN A 21 -17.46 -3.87 4.69
N HIS A 22 -17.21 -3.96 3.38
CA HIS A 22 -18.18 -4.51 2.42
C HIS A 22 -18.45 -5.98 2.75
N VAL A 23 -19.68 -6.47 2.54
CA VAL A 23 -20.08 -7.84 2.93
C VAL A 23 -19.18 -8.96 2.37
N VAL A 24 -18.54 -8.70 1.23
CA VAL A 24 -17.62 -9.63 0.54
C VAL A 24 -16.23 -9.70 1.16
N ASP A 25 -15.88 -8.73 2.01
CA ASP A 25 -14.58 -8.66 2.68
C ASP A 25 -14.61 -9.40 4.03
N LYS A 26 -15.80 -9.74 4.57
CA LYS A 26 -15.97 -10.46 5.85
C LYS A 26 -15.37 -11.87 5.86
N ASP A 27 -15.40 -12.54 4.72
CA ASP A 27 -14.88 -13.91 4.58
C ASP A 27 -13.39 -13.95 4.23
N LEU A 28 -12.75 -12.78 4.06
CA LEU A 28 -11.33 -12.73 3.76
C LEU A 28 -10.50 -13.04 5.01
N PRO A 29 -9.40 -13.80 4.86
CA PRO A 29 -8.51 -14.06 5.98
C PRO A 29 -7.85 -12.76 6.47
N LEU A 30 -7.66 -12.65 7.78
CA LEU A 30 -6.87 -11.58 8.39
C LEU A 30 -5.38 -11.80 8.08
N ILE A 31 -4.70 -10.79 7.52
CA ILE A 31 -3.25 -10.84 7.38
C ILE A 31 -2.58 -10.38 8.69
N HIS A 32 -1.67 -11.21 9.20
CA HIS A 32 -0.93 -10.90 10.41
C HIS A 32 0.46 -10.31 10.07
N PRO A 33 0.90 -9.20 10.70
CA PRO A 33 2.21 -8.60 10.46
C PRO A 33 3.40 -9.55 10.69
N TYR A 34 3.25 -10.62 11.47
CA TYR A 34 4.32 -11.61 11.68
C TYR A 34 4.03 -12.95 11.01
N GLY A 35 2.91 -13.06 10.30
CA GLY A 35 2.51 -14.28 9.59
C GLY A 35 3.25 -14.49 8.26
N PRO A 36 3.05 -15.66 7.63
CA PRO A 36 3.44 -15.88 6.24
C PRO A 36 2.63 -14.99 5.31
N VAL A 37 3.25 -14.55 4.21
CA VAL A 37 2.63 -13.70 3.20
C VAL A 37 2.61 -14.44 1.87
N ALA A 38 1.42 -14.60 1.29
CA ALA A 38 1.21 -15.24 0.00
C ALA A 38 0.34 -14.35 -0.91
N PRO A 39 0.33 -14.57 -2.23
CA PRO A 39 -0.64 -13.95 -3.12
C PRO A 39 -2.07 -14.27 -2.67
N GLY A 40 -2.94 -13.27 -2.69
CA GLY A 40 -4.30 -13.40 -2.16
C GLY A 40 -4.96 -12.06 -1.84
N ARG A 41 -6.11 -12.13 -1.17
CA ARG A 41 -6.84 -10.98 -0.63
C ARG A 41 -7.02 -11.17 0.87
N TYR A 42 -6.83 -10.11 1.63
CA TYR A 42 -6.78 -10.15 3.09
C TYR A 42 -7.43 -8.91 3.69
N VAL A 43 -8.02 -9.08 4.89
CA VAL A 43 -8.32 -7.95 5.79
C VAL A 43 -7.04 -7.53 6.48
N THR A 44 -6.81 -6.21 6.60
CA THR A 44 -5.65 -5.65 7.31
C THR A 44 -5.97 -5.27 8.75
N PRO A 45 -4.97 -5.23 9.65
CA PRO A 45 -5.15 -4.69 11.01
C PRO A 45 -5.64 -3.24 11.03
N GLY A 46 -5.34 -2.45 9.99
CA GLY A 46 -5.85 -1.09 9.82
C GLY A 46 -7.33 -0.99 9.44
N GLY A 47 -8.03 -2.13 9.30
CA GLY A 47 -9.43 -2.21 8.90
C GLY A 47 -9.66 -2.15 7.39
N GLY A 48 -8.60 -2.16 6.59
CA GLY A 48 -8.64 -2.12 5.14
C GLY A 48 -8.57 -3.50 4.48
N ARG A 49 -8.35 -3.49 3.17
CA ARG A 49 -8.17 -4.67 2.33
C ARG A 49 -6.81 -4.62 1.64
N LEU A 50 -6.04 -5.68 1.80
CA LEU A 50 -4.80 -5.91 1.07
C LEU A 50 -5.03 -6.93 -0.05
N THR A 51 -4.64 -6.61 -1.27
CA THR A 51 -4.60 -7.53 -2.41
C THR A 51 -3.17 -7.68 -2.88
N ILE A 52 -2.65 -8.90 -2.84
CA ILE A 52 -1.33 -9.27 -3.36
C ILE A 52 -1.57 -10.09 -4.63
N ARG A 53 -1.33 -9.49 -5.79
CA ARG A 53 -1.49 -10.20 -7.07
C ARG A 53 -0.27 -11.07 -7.34
N PRO A 54 -0.45 -12.32 -7.80
CA PRO A 54 0.67 -13.13 -8.25
C PRO A 54 1.44 -12.40 -9.37
N ALA A 55 2.75 -12.63 -9.43
CA ALA A 55 3.61 -12.14 -10.49
C ALA A 55 3.36 -12.92 -11.78
N GLU A 56 2.18 -12.77 -12.38
CA GLU A 56 1.84 -13.42 -13.64
C GLU A 56 2.63 -12.75 -14.78
N MET A 57 3.72 -13.40 -15.21
CA MET A 57 4.63 -12.98 -16.30
C MET A 57 5.38 -11.64 -16.10
N ARG A 58 5.23 -10.98 -14.94
CA ARG A 58 5.87 -9.70 -14.64
C ARG A 58 7.03 -9.88 -13.67
N ALA A 59 8.08 -9.10 -13.84
CA ALA A 59 9.17 -8.99 -12.86
C ALA A 59 8.72 -8.38 -11.51
N HIS A 60 7.44 -8.03 -11.35
CA HIS A 60 6.91 -7.29 -10.22
C HIS A 60 5.65 -7.97 -9.66
N VAL A 61 5.52 -7.93 -8.35
CA VAL A 61 4.29 -8.23 -7.60
C VAL A 61 3.55 -6.91 -7.39
N ARG A 62 2.28 -6.87 -7.79
CA ARG A 62 1.42 -5.72 -7.53
C ARG A 62 0.70 -5.91 -6.21
N ILE A 63 0.84 -4.93 -5.34
CA ILE A 63 0.20 -4.89 -4.02
C ILE A 63 -0.77 -3.71 -4.02
N THR A 64 -1.99 -3.93 -3.57
CA THR A 64 -3.02 -2.91 -3.45
C THR A 64 -3.54 -2.91 -2.03
N LEU A 65 -3.48 -1.75 -1.37
CA LEU A 65 -3.96 -1.52 -0.03
C LEU A 65 -5.10 -0.50 -0.09
N ASP A 66 -6.29 -0.94 0.22
CA ASP A 66 -7.51 -0.15 0.18
C ASP A 66 -8.02 0.05 1.60
N HIS A 67 -7.97 1.30 2.08
CA HIS A 67 -8.35 1.67 3.45
C HIS A 67 -9.86 1.84 3.63
N LEU A 68 -10.66 1.63 2.58
CA LEU A 68 -12.13 1.54 2.63
C LEU A 68 -12.82 2.68 3.40
N GLY A 69 -12.34 3.92 3.29
CA GLY A 69 -12.95 5.05 4.00
C GLY A 69 -12.30 5.40 5.34
N CYS A 70 -11.33 4.64 5.85
CA CYS A 70 -10.76 4.85 7.18
C CYS A 70 -10.02 6.19 7.32
N PRO A 71 -10.56 7.18 8.06
CA PRO A 71 -9.89 8.47 8.22
C PRO A 71 -8.59 8.34 9.03
N ALA A 72 -8.52 7.36 9.94
CA ALA A 72 -7.33 7.08 10.75
C ALA A 72 -6.13 6.62 9.91
N GLN A 73 -6.33 6.26 8.64
CA GLN A 73 -5.26 5.87 7.69
C GLN A 73 -4.81 7.01 6.78
N LEU A 74 -5.39 8.22 6.92
CA LEU A 74 -5.14 9.38 6.07
C LEU A 74 -4.31 10.48 6.76
N THR A 75 -3.69 10.20 7.90
CA THR A 75 -2.81 11.16 8.56
C THR A 75 -1.59 11.48 7.71
N ASP A 76 -1.05 12.70 7.86
CA ASP A 76 0.12 13.15 7.12
C ASP A 76 1.34 12.24 7.36
N ASP A 77 1.54 11.80 8.61
CA ASP A 77 2.62 10.89 8.98
C ASP A 77 2.52 9.54 8.24
N LYS A 78 1.30 8.96 8.18
CA LYS A 78 1.07 7.71 7.45
C LYS A 78 1.23 7.91 5.95
N ASN A 79 0.75 9.02 5.41
CA ASN A 79 0.95 9.36 4.00
C ASN A 79 2.42 9.47 3.64
N ALA A 80 3.21 10.15 4.47
CA ALA A 80 4.65 10.28 4.28
C ALA A 80 5.35 8.92 4.39
N ALA A 81 4.98 8.09 5.36
CA ALA A 81 5.53 6.75 5.51
C ALA A 81 5.20 5.86 4.29
N PHE A 82 3.95 5.81 3.84
CA PHE A 82 3.60 5.05 2.63
C PHE A 82 4.33 5.56 1.37
N LYS A 83 4.59 6.87 1.29
CA LYS A 83 5.40 7.44 0.21
C LYS A 83 6.85 6.96 0.28
N ARG A 84 7.48 6.98 1.47
CA ARG A 84 8.83 6.41 1.66
C ARG A 84 8.89 4.92 1.32
N LEU A 85 7.85 4.16 1.66
CA LEU A 85 7.75 2.75 1.28
C LEU A 85 7.65 2.55 -0.25
N ALA A 86 6.91 3.41 -0.94
CA ALA A 86 6.84 3.40 -2.40
C ALA A 86 8.19 3.75 -3.05
N LEU A 87 8.90 4.74 -2.49
CA LEU A 87 10.26 5.11 -2.92
C LEU A 87 11.22 3.93 -2.77
N ALA A 88 11.21 3.22 -1.64
CA ALA A 88 12.03 2.02 -1.47
C ALA A 88 11.78 0.98 -2.58
N ALA A 89 10.52 0.73 -2.95
CA ALA A 89 10.22 -0.17 -4.07
C ALA A 89 10.70 0.36 -5.43
N GLU A 90 10.57 1.67 -5.70
CA GLU A 90 11.06 2.29 -6.94
C GLU A 90 12.57 2.27 -7.06
N GLY A 91 13.31 2.55 -5.99
CA GLY A 91 14.77 2.51 -5.99
C GLY A 91 15.32 1.18 -6.51
N CYS A 92 14.71 0.07 -6.07
CA CYS A 92 15.03 -1.27 -6.58
C CYS A 92 14.69 -1.45 -8.07
N CYS A 93 13.60 -0.84 -8.55
CA CYS A 93 13.20 -0.93 -9.95
C CYS A 93 14.16 -0.14 -10.85
N VAL A 94 14.55 1.08 -10.43
CA VAL A 94 15.53 1.93 -11.12
C VAL A 94 16.88 1.23 -11.20
N GLN A 95 17.37 0.66 -10.10
CA GLN A 95 18.62 -0.10 -10.08
C GLN A 95 18.62 -1.27 -11.07
N ALA A 96 17.46 -1.92 -11.23
CA ALA A 96 17.28 -3.02 -12.18
C ALA A 96 16.99 -2.58 -13.62
N GLY A 97 17.10 -1.29 -13.94
CA GLY A 97 16.88 -0.74 -15.28
C GLY A 97 15.41 -0.76 -15.73
N CYS A 98 14.46 -0.84 -14.80
CA CYS A 98 13.04 -0.74 -15.13
C CYS A 98 12.72 0.67 -15.62
N ARG A 99 11.86 0.78 -16.64
CA ARG A 99 11.44 2.06 -17.22
C ARG A 99 10.19 2.65 -16.56
N HIS A 100 9.68 2.02 -15.50
CA HIS A 100 8.52 2.50 -14.75
C HIS A 100 8.99 3.14 -13.44
N GLY A 101 8.30 4.19 -13.00
CA GLY A 101 8.50 4.80 -11.67
C GLY A 101 7.58 4.16 -10.63
N ALA A 102 7.69 4.56 -9.35
CA ALA A 102 6.74 4.14 -8.33
C ALA A 102 5.32 4.47 -8.79
N ALA A 103 4.50 3.45 -8.99
CA ALA A 103 3.07 3.63 -9.15
C ALA A 103 2.42 3.88 -7.77
N TYR A 104 2.76 5.00 -7.12
CA TYR A 104 2.09 5.42 -5.89
C TYR A 104 0.85 6.24 -6.23
N SER A 105 -0.30 5.73 -5.81
CA SER A 105 -1.52 6.53 -5.64
C SER A 105 -1.70 6.77 -4.15
N GLY A 106 -1.80 8.04 -3.75
CA GLY A 106 -2.01 8.41 -2.36
C GLY A 106 -3.48 8.35 -1.94
N GLY A 107 -3.71 8.52 -0.64
CA GLY A 107 -5.05 8.52 -0.07
C GLY A 107 -5.52 7.12 0.36
N MET A 108 -6.82 6.85 0.16
CA MET A 108 -7.42 5.62 0.65
C MET A 108 -6.99 4.38 -0.13
N LEU A 109 -6.68 4.53 -1.41
CA LEU A 109 -6.24 3.43 -2.26
C LEU A 109 -4.75 3.61 -2.58
N ARG A 110 -3.93 2.70 -2.06
CA ARG A 110 -2.49 2.70 -2.26
C ARG A 110 -2.11 1.52 -3.13
N ILE A 111 -1.28 1.78 -4.12
CA ILE A 111 -0.82 0.77 -5.07
C ILE A 111 0.70 0.78 -5.02
N PHE A 112 1.29 -0.42 -5.06
CA PHE A 112 2.73 -0.60 -5.06
C PHE A 112 3.09 -1.66 -6.10
N GLU A 113 4.21 -1.47 -6.77
CA GLU A 113 4.84 -2.50 -7.59
C GLU A 113 6.20 -2.84 -6.99
N VAL A 114 6.35 -4.08 -6.53
CA VAL A 114 7.58 -4.56 -5.87
C VAL A 114 8.25 -5.54 -6.78
N ARG A 115 9.51 -5.27 -7.15
CA ARG A 115 10.28 -6.18 -8.02
C ARG A 115 10.62 -7.47 -7.28
N ASN A 116 10.44 -8.60 -7.97
CA ASN A 116 10.86 -9.90 -7.46
C ASN A 116 12.38 -9.92 -7.23
N GLY A 117 12.80 -10.42 -6.08
CA GLY A 117 14.22 -10.58 -5.72
C GLY A 117 14.93 -9.30 -5.25
N SER A 118 14.21 -8.17 -5.11
CA SER A 118 14.79 -6.96 -4.49
C SER A 118 14.41 -6.85 -3.01
N ILE A 119 13.16 -6.46 -2.72
CA ILE A 119 12.60 -6.47 -1.38
C ILE A 119 11.80 -7.76 -1.22
N ALA A 120 12.06 -8.51 -0.15
CA ALA A 120 11.27 -9.68 0.17
C ALA A 120 9.80 -9.28 0.35
N LEU A 121 8.87 -9.95 -0.35
CA LEU A 121 7.43 -9.63 -0.32
C LEU A 121 6.89 -9.53 1.12
N ALA A 122 7.30 -10.46 1.99
CA ALA A 122 6.94 -10.42 3.39
C ALA A 122 7.45 -9.14 4.07
N ALA A 123 8.71 -8.75 3.90
CA ALA A 123 9.25 -7.53 4.49
C ALA A 123 8.49 -6.28 4.03
N PHE A 124 8.16 -6.20 2.74
CA PHE A 124 7.36 -5.10 2.19
C PHE A 124 5.96 -5.02 2.81
N VAL A 125 5.24 -6.15 2.81
CA VAL A 125 3.88 -6.21 3.37
C VAL A 125 3.90 -5.89 4.87
N ARG A 126 4.90 -6.38 5.61
CA ARG A 126 5.08 -6.04 7.02
C ARG A 126 5.26 -4.55 7.25
N ALA A 127 6.08 -3.89 6.44
CA ALA A 127 6.25 -2.45 6.53
C ALA A 127 4.93 -1.71 6.24
N ALA A 128 4.17 -2.13 5.22
CA ALA A 128 2.87 -1.55 4.94
C ALA A 128 1.87 -1.68 6.11
N LEU A 129 1.80 -2.86 6.74
CA LEU A 129 0.93 -3.09 7.90
C LEU A 129 1.43 -2.35 9.17
N ALA A 130 2.75 -2.22 9.34
CA ALA A 130 3.33 -1.45 10.44
C ALA A 130 2.91 0.04 10.34
N VAL A 131 2.90 0.61 9.14
CA VAL A 131 2.42 1.98 8.92
C VAL A 131 0.95 2.14 9.32
N GLU A 132 0.09 1.15 9.02
CA GLU A 132 -1.31 1.19 9.47
C GLU A 132 -1.44 1.25 11.00
N LEU A 133 -0.53 0.59 11.70
CA LEU A 133 -0.45 0.51 13.16
C LEU A 133 0.33 1.68 13.79
N GLY A 134 0.89 2.58 12.98
CA GLY A 134 1.64 3.74 13.46
C GLY A 134 3.13 3.49 13.74
N ASP A 135 3.69 2.36 13.31
CA ASP A 135 5.13 2.09 13.34
C ASP A 135 5.75 2.35 11.95
N PHE A 136 6.63 3.34 11.88
CA PHE A 136 7.30 3.76 10.65
C PHE A 136 8.71 3.19 10.50
N GLY A 137 9.27 2.58 11.55
CA GLY A 137 10.64 2.06 11.58
C GLY A 137 10.94 1.04 10.48
N PRO A 138 10.07 0.04 10.21
CA PRO A 138 10.29 -0.92 9.14
C PRO A 138 10.37 -0.27 7.76
N THR A 139 9.56 0.75 7.50
CA THR A 139 9.57 1.49 6.24
C THR A 139 10.86 2.29 6.08
N ASP A 140 11.27 3.01 7.11
CA ASP A 140 12.48 3.82 7.07
C ASP A 140 13.73 2.93 6.88
N ARG A 141 13.73 1.75 7.50
CA ARG A 141 14.79 0.74 7.30
C ARG A 141 14.84 0.24 5.85
N LEU A 142 13.70 -0.09 5.25
CA LEU A 142 13.67 -0.54 3.85
C LEU A 142 14.17 0.54 2.89
N LEU A 143 13.85 1.81 3.16
CA LEU A 143 14.35 2.92 2.38
C LEU A 143 15.87 3.04 2.51
N GLN A 144 16.41 3.02 3.74
CA GLN A 144 17.85 3.06 3.98
C GLN A 144 18.61 1.90 3.31
N GLU A 145 18.08 0.68 3.41
CA GLU A 145 18.65 -0.50 2.77
C GLU A 145 18.65 -0.37 1.23
N THR A 146 17.58 0.20 0.67
CA THR A 146 17.48 0.48 -0.77
C THR A 146 18.49 1.55 -1.19
N GLU A 147 18.59 2.65 -0.44
CA GLU A 147 19.52 3.74 -0.73
C GLU A 147 20.98 3.29 -0.65
N ALA A 148 21.31 2.43 0.31
CA ALA A 148 22.65 1.84 0.41
C ALA A 148 23.01 0.97 -0.80
N GLN A 149 22.04 0.35 -1.45
CA GLN A 149 22.25 -0.52 -2.61
C GLN A 149 22.20 0.22 -3.94
N ALA A 150 21.26 1.15 -4.10
CA ALA A 150 20.93 1.81 -5.37
C ALA A 150 21.39 3.26 -5.46
N GLY A 151 21.90 3.84 -4.37
CA GLY A 151 22.10 5.28 -4.23
C GLY A 151 20.82 6.01 -3.82
N PRO A 152 20.86 7.34 -3.67
CA PRO A 152 19.71 8.12 -3.23
C PRO A 152 18.48 7.86 -4.11
N VAL A 153 17.40 7.40 -3.49
CA VAL A 153 16.10 7.35 -4.15
C VAL A 153 15.57 8.79 -4.24
N ARG A 154 14.85 9.14 -5.32
CA ARG A 154 14.34 10.51 -5.58
C ARG A 154 13.82 11.17 -4.29
N ARG A 155 14.28 12.39 -4.03
CA ARG A 155 13.86 13.13 -2.83
C ARG A 155 12.44 13.63 -2.98
N ASP A 156 11.74 13.76 -1.85
CA ASP A 156 10.42 14.36 -1.79
C ASP A 156 10.46 15.79 -2.39
N GLY A 157 9.88 15.96 -3.58
CA GLY A 157 9.74 17.27 -4.25
C GLY A 157 10.07 17.31 -5.75
N GLU A 158 10.72 16.29 -6.32
CA GLU A 158 11.15 16.31 -7.73
C GLU A 158 10.05 15.90 -8.75
N GLY A 159 8.79 15.71 -8.30
CA GLY A 159 7.70 15.18 -9.13
C GLY A 159 6.66 16.20 -9.62
N ASP A 160 6.71 17.47 -9.21
CA ASP A 160 5.65 18.45 -9.49
C ASP A 160 6.09 19.60 -10.42
N GLN A 161 7.16 19.39 -11.19
CA GLN A 161 7.56 20.28 -12.29
C GLN A 161 7.72 19.52 -13.60
N ALA A 162 6.61 19.01 -14.15
CA ALA A 162 6.53 18.69 -15.57
C ALA A 162 5.07 18.58 -16.02
N SER A 163 4.43 19.72 -16.31
CA SER A 163 3.55 19.92 -17.47
C SER A 163 2.94 21.33 -17.41
N GLY A 164 3.75 22.31 -17.79
CA GLY A 164 3.30 23.64 -18.21
C GLY A 164 4.09 23.99 -19.47
N GLY A 165 3.56 23.59 -20.62
CA GLY A 165 4.08 23.86 -21.95
C GLY A 165 2.97 23.74 -22.97
#